data_AF-A0A7J5XB40-F1
#
_entry.id   AF-A0A7J5XB40-F1
#
_cell.length_a   1.000
_cell.length_b   1.000
_cell.length_c   1.000
_cell.angle_alpha   90.00
_cell.angle_beta   90.00
_cell.angle_gamma   90.00
#
_symmetry.space_group_name_H-M   'P 1'
#
loop_
_entity.id
_entity.type
_entity.pdbx_description
1 polymer ?
#
loop_
_entity_poly.entity_id
_entity_poly.type
_entity_poly.pdbx_seq_one_letter_code
_entity_poly.pdbx_strand_id
1 'polypeptide(L)'
;MEMEECMNLTGLEISLVSMYAVFDGNKNENGKMDKDTFLRVLKEELPFFAQAAAKNNCDIFSKVDLDNDGFVDFEEFSKMVCSCACASHDTLEEAHKKHEQEKE
;
A
#
# COMPACT_ATOMS: atom_id res chain seq x y z
N MET A 1 -5.91 -38.09 9.41
CA MET A 1 -6.05 -37.51 8.07
C MET A 1 -5.58 -36.08 8.23
N GLU A 2 -4.36 -35.85 7.76
CA GLU A 2 -3.71 -34.54 7.56
C GLU A 2 -4.71 -33.58 6.88
N MET A 3 -4.76 -32.27 7.07
CA MET A 3 -3.77 -31.27 7.41
C MET A 3 -4.56 -29.97 7.65
N GLU A 4 -4.57 -29.40 8.85
CA GLU A 4 -4.83 -27.98 9.05
C GLU A 4 -3.71 -27.47 9.95
N GLU A 5 -2.50 -27.46 9.40
CA GLU A 5 -1.54 -26.44 9.84
C GLU A 5 -2.16 -25.11 9.41
N CYS A 6 -2.98 -24.51 10.28
CA CYS A 6 -3.34 -23.12 10.15
C CYS A 6 -2.02 -22.37 10.01
N MET A 7 -1.76 -21.84 8.82
CA MET A 7 -0.51 -21.19 8.47
C MET A 7 -0.22 -20.13 9.55
N ASN A 8 0.80 -20.38 10.37
CA ASN A 8 1.34 -19.36 11.26
C ASN A 8 2.14 -18.39 10.37
N LEU A 9 1.41 -17.57 9.61
CA LEU A 9 2.01 -16.54 8.79
C LEU A 9 2.76 -15.59 9.72
N THR A 10 4.03 -15.37 9.41
CA THR A 10 4.85 -14.36 10.05
C THR A 10 4.23 -12.98 9.83
N GLY A 11 4.57 -12.01 10.67
CA GLY A 11 4.02 -10.65 10.53
C GLY A 11 4.28 -10.02 9.15
N LEU A 12 5.39 -10.38 8.48
CA LEU A 12 5.69 -9.94 7.13
C LEU A 12 4.79 -10.60 6.09
N GLU A 13 4.54 -11.91 6.22
CA GLU A 13 3.62 -12.62 5.32
C GLU A 13 2.20 -12.10 5.47
N ILE A 14 1.74 -11.83 6.70
CA ILE A 14 0.45 -11.15 6.94
C ILE A 14 0.43 -9.79 6.25
N SER A 15 1.50 -9.00 6.34
CA SER A 15 1.57 -7.68 5.69
C SER A 15 1.45 -7.76 4.17
N LEU A 16 2.12 -8.74 3.55
CA LEU A 16 2.01 -8.99 2.11
C LEU A 16 0.61 -9.45 1.70
N VAL A 17 -0.01 -10.33 2.49
CA VAL A 17 -1.38 -10.77 2.27
C VAL A 17 -2.37 -9.61 2.39
N SER A 18 -2.21 -8.75 3.40
CA SER A 18 -3.03 -7.55 3.56
C SER A 18 -2.86 -6.58 2.39
N MET A 19 -1.63 -6.35 1.94
CA MET A 19 -1.36 -5.52 0.76
C MET A 19 -2.05 -6.08 -0.49
N TYR A 20 -1.97 -7.38 -0.72
CA TYR A 20 -2.64 -8.02 -1.84
C TYR A 20 -4.17 -7.98 -1.71
N ALA A 21 -4.73 -8.19 -0.52
CA ALA A 21 -6.17 -8.14 -0.29
C ALA A 21 -6.76 -6.76 -0.58
N VAL A 22 -6.05 -5.69 -0.19
CA VAL A 22 -6.41 -4.31 -0.53
C VAL A 22 -6.44 -4.10 -2.04
N PHE A 23 -5.41 -4.58 -2.75
CA PHE A 23 -5.35 -4.50 -4.20
C PHE A 23 -6.50 -5.27 -4.86
N ASP A 24 -6.69 -6.52 -4.46
CA ASP A 24 -7.66 -7.45 -5.06
C ASP A 24 -9.11 -6.97 -4.90
N GLY A 25 -9.43 -6.36 -3.75
CA GLY A 25 -10.75 -5.78 -3.50
C GLY A 25 -11.05 -4.50 -4.28
N ASN A 26 -10.04 -3.87 -4.90
CA ASN A 26 -10.19 -2.60 -5.61
C ASN A 26 -9.85 -2.68 -7.10
N LYS A 27 -9.36 -3.82 -7.60
CA LYS A 27 -9.08 -3.99 -9.04
C LYS A 27 -10.38 -4.04 -9.87
N ASN A 28 -10.29 -3.61 -11.11
CA ASN A 28 -11.34 -3.71 -12.12
C ASN A 28 -11.35 -5.11 -12.79
N GLU A 29 -12.22 -5.30 -13.78
CA GLU A 29 -12.36 -6.56 -14.53
C GLU A 29 -11.08 -7.01 -15.25
N ASN A 30 -10.16 -6.08 -15.54
CA ASN A 30 -8.86 -6.36 -16.16
C ASN A 30 -7.75 -6.65 -15.14
N GLY A 31 -8.08 -6.64 -13.85
CA GLY A 31 -7.13 -6.89 -12.78
C GLY A 31 -6.21 -5.70 -12.46
N LYS A 32 -6.59 -4.47 -12.86
CA LYS A 32 -5.86 -3.23 -12.55
C LYS A 32 -6.76 -2.22 -11.82
N MET A 33 -6.20 -1.21 -11.18
CA MET A 33 -6.95 -0.08 -10.62
C MET A 33 -6.92 1.11 -11.59
N ASP A 34 -8.06 1.76 -11.82
CA ASP A 34 -8.06 3.06 -12.48
C ASP A 34 -7.56 4.18 -11.54
N LYS A 35 -7.32 5.36 -12.10
CA LYS A 35 -6.82 6.53 -11.35
C LYS A 35 -7.68 6.91 -10.14
N ASP A 36 -9.00 6.93 -10.29
CA ASP A 36 -9.88 7.36 -9.21
C ASP A 36 -9.91 6.32 -8.09
N THR A 37 -9.94 5.04 -8.47
CA THR A 37 -9.85 3.92 -7.52
C THR A 37 -8.52 3.91 -6.79
N PHE A 38 -7.40 4.08 -7.49
CA PHE A 38 -6.08 4.19 -6.89
C PHE A 38 -5.99 5.34 -5.87
N LEU A 39 -6.48 6.53 -6.24
CA LEU A 39 -6.47 7.70 -5.36
C LEU A 39 -7.36 7.52 -4.13
N ARG A 40 -8.46 6.77 -4.25
CA ARG A 40 -9.30 6.40 -3.11
C ARG A 40 -8.56 5.45 -2.18
N VAL A 41 -8.02 4.35 -2.71
CA VAL A 41 -7.24 3.37 -1.93
C VAL A 41 -6.09 4.06 -1.20
N LEU A 42 -5.36 4.94 -1.88
CA LEU A 42 -4.26 5.67 -1.27
C LEU A 42 -4.72 6.54 -0.09
N LYS A 43 -5.91 7.16 -0.16
CA LYS A 43 -6.44 7.98 0.94
C LYS A 43 -6.95 7.15 2.12
N GLU A 44 -7.57 6.01 1.84
CA GLU A 44 -8.21 5.15 2.84
C GLU A 44 -7.19 4.25 3.56
N GLU A 45 -6.32 3.60 2.80
CA GLU A 45 -5.38 2.60 3.30
C GLU A 45 -4.01 3.19 3.66
N LEU A 46 -3.65 4.30 3.01
CA LEU A 46 -2.32 4.93 3.11
C LEU A 46 -2.39 6.46 3.37
N PRO A 47 -3.19 6.92 4.35
CA PRO A 47 -3.50 8.35 4.55
C PRO A 47 -2.25 9.22 4.79
N PHE A 48 -1.23 8.66 5.42
CA PHE A 48 0.05 9.35 5.62
C PHE A 48 0.73 9.71 4.30
N PHE A 49 0.76 8.77 3.35
CA PHE A 49 1.35 8.98 2.03
C PHE A 49 0.48 9.89 1.16
N ALA A 50 -0.84 9.73 1.23
CA ALA A 50 -1.78 10.64 0.55
C ALA A 50 -1.57 12.09 0.99
N GLN A 51 -1.38 12.33 2.30
CA GLN A 51 -1.12 13.67 2.83
C GLN A 51 0.25 14.21 2.38
N ALA A 52 1.30 13.38 2.40
CA ALA A 52 2.63 13.77 1.95
C ALA A 52 2.64 14.20 0.48
N ALA A 53 1.93 13.47 -0.37
CA ALA A 53 1.86 13.83 -1.78
C ALA A 53 0.99 15.05 -2.08
N ALA A 54 -0.15 15.21 -1.38
CA ALA A 54 -0.97 16.41 -1.47
C ALA A 54 -0.17 17.66 -1.08
N LYS A 55 0.64 17.58 -0.02
CA LYS A 55 1.52 18.67 0.43
C LYS A 55 2.56 19.07 -0.62
N ASN A 56 3.09 18.09 -1.36
CA ASN A 56 4.13 18.31 -2.36
C ASN A 56 3.58 18.57 -3.78
N ASN A 57 2.25 18.72 -3.92
CA ASN A 57 1.56 18.85 -5.21
C ASN A 57 2.02 17.81 -6.25
N CYS A 58 2.29 16.60 -5.77
CA CYS A 58 2.86 15.53 -6.56
C CYS A 58 1.75 14.74 -7.25
N ASP A 59 1.79 14.62 -8.59
CA ASP A 59 0.94 13.65 -9.30
C ASP A 59 1.50 12.25 -9.07
N ILE A 60 1.06 11.62 -7.97
CA ILE A 60 1.49 10.27 -7.59
C ILE A 60 1.10 9.28 -8.67
N PHE A 61 -0.08 9.46 -9.26
CA PHE A 61 -0.58 8.54 -10.26
C PHE A 61 0.40 8.44 -11.43
N SER A 62 0.83 9.58 -11.98
CA SER A 62 1.84 9.61 -13.05
C SER A 62 3.23 9.11 -12.67
N LYS A 63 3.53 8.94 -11.38
CA LYS A 63 4.77 8.31 -10.91
C LYS A 63 4.66 6.80 -10.74
N VAL A 64 3.44 6.31 -10.57
CA VAL A 64 3.14 4.89 -10.29
C VAL A 64 2.75 4.16 -11.57
N ASP A 65 2.03 4.83 -12.47
CA ASP A 65 1.70 4.38 -13.83
C ASP A 65 2.99 4.40 -14.68
N LEU A 66 3.76 3.30 -14.61
CA LEU A 66 5.08 3.19 -15.22
C LEU A 66 4.97 2.87 -16.71
N ASP A 67 3.96 2.08 -17.09
CA ASP A 67 3.69 1.72 -18.48
C ASP A 67 2.81 2.78 -19.21
N ASN A 68 2.27 3.76 -18.47
CA ASN A 68 1.41 4.84 -18.97
C ASN A 68 0.13 4.31 -19.64
N ASP A 69 -0.40 3.19 -19.16
CA ASP A 69 -1.65 2.62 -19.65
C ASP A 69 -2.89 3.26 -19.01
N GLY A 70 -2.69 4.15 -18.02
CA GLY A 70 -3.76 4.83 -17.31
C GLY A 70 -4.41 4.00 -16.21
N PHE A 71 -3.78 2.88 -15.85
CA PHE A 71 -4.17 2.01 -14.76
C PHE A 71 -2.96 1.73 -13.85
N VAL A 72 -3.21 1.04 -12.73
CA VAL A 72 -2.20 0.62 -11.77
C VAL A 72 -2.37 -0.87 -11.55
N ASP A 73 -1.38 -1.65 -11.94
CA ASP A 73 -1.34 -3.08 -11.65
C ASP A 73 -0.73 -3.39 -10.27
N PHE A 74 -0.69 -4.66 -9.90
CA PHE A 74 -0.18 -5.07 -8.58
C PHE A 74 1.32 -4.80 -8.43
N GLU A 75 2.09 -4.90 -9.51
CA GLU A 75 3.53 -4.63 -9.48
C GLU A 75 3.79 -3.14 -9.26
N GLU A 76 3.06 -2.27 -9.95
CA GLU A 76 3.11 -0.82 -9.78
C GLU A 76 2.66 -0.39 -8.39
N PHE A 77 1.53 -0.93 -7.92
CA PHE A 77 1.02 -0.69 -6.56
C PHE A 77 2.04 -1.12 -5.50
N SER A 78 2.55 -2.34 -5.56
CA SER A 78 3.50 -2.86 -4.57
C SER A 78 4.82 -2.12 -4.58
N LYS A 79 5.35 -1.76 -5.76
CA LYS A 79 6.56 -0.91 -5.88
C LYS A 79 6.36 0.44 -5.21
N MET A 80 5.19 1.06 -5.38
CA MET A 80 4.88 2.32 -4.71
C MET A 80 4.86 2.16 -3.20
N VAL A 81 4.16 1.16 -2.66
CA VAL A 81 4.10 0.93 -1.20
C VAL A 81 5.49 0.65 -0.63
N CYS A 82 6.27 -0.19 -1.29
CA CYS A 82 7.65 -0.49 -0.89
C CYS A 82 8.57 0.73 -0.98
N SER A 83 8.46 1.52 -2.06
CA SER A 83 9.25 2.75 -2.23
C SER A 83 8.89 3.79 -1.16
N CYS A 84 7.61 3.90 -0.83
CA CYS A 84 7.11 4.71 0.28
C CYS A 84 7.67 4.24 1.62
N ALA A 85 7.71 2.93 1.87
CA ALA A 85 8.35 2.39 3.08
C ALA A 85 9.86 2.68 3.15
N CYS A 86 10.57 2.59 2.02
CA CYS A 86 12.01 2.86 1.96
C CYS A 86 12.36 4.36 2.04
N ALA A 87 11.60 5.23 1.36
CA ALA A 87 11.84 6.66 1.31
C ALA A 87 11.54 7.37 2.65
N SER A 88 10.81 6.69 3.53
CA SER A 88 10.34 7.20 4.81
C SER A 88 10.92 6.43 6.00
N HIS A 89 12.17 5.96 5.94
CA HIS A 89 12.79 5.27 7.08
C HIS A 89 12.67 6.07 8.38
N ASP A 90 12.92 7.39 8.32
CA ASP A 90 12.75 8.31 9.45
C ASP A 90 11.29 8.39 9.92
N THR A 91 10.33 8.29 9.00
CA THR A 91 8.89 8.43 9.32
C THR A 91 8.26 7.15 9.83
N LEU A 92 8.72 5.99 9.36
CA LEU A 92 8.36 4.69 9.92
C LEU A 92 8.89 4.55 11.35
N GLU A 93 10.08 5.09 11.63
CA GLU A 93 10.63 5.16 12.99
C GLU A 93 9.77 6.02 13.92
N GLU A 94 9.34 7.20 13.46
CA GLU A 94 8.43 8.07 14.23
C GLU A 94 7.04 7.47 14.44
N ALA A 95 6.46 6.83 13.42
CA ALA A 95 5.16 6.16 13.52
C ALA A 95 5.21 4.97 14.49
N HIS A 96 6.30 4.19 14.46
CA HIS A 96 6.52 3.10 15.41
C HIS A 96 6.59 3.60 16.85
N LYS A 97 7.34 4.69 17.10
CA LYS A 97 7.42 5.32 18.43
C LYS A 97 6.07 5.83 18.95
N LYS A 98 5.23 6.41 18.08
CA LYS A 98 3.89 6.90 18.47
C LYS A 98 2.92 5.78 18.82
N HIS A 99 2.89 4.71 18.03
CA HIS A 99 2.01 3.58 18.28
C HIS A 99 2.36 2.80 19.57
N GLU A 100 3.59 2.97 20.07
CA GLU A 100 4.04 2.44 21.35
C GLU A 100 3.61 3.32 22.54
N GLN A 101 3.47 4.64 22.36
CA GLN A 101 3.04 5.59 23.40
C GLN A 101 1.53 5.59 23.69
N GLU A 102 0.69 5.13 22.76
CA GLU A 102 -0.77 5.03 22.98
C GLU A 102 -1.20 3.72 23.66
N LYS A 103 -0.25 2.82 23.97
CA LYS A 103 -0.49 1.58 24.70
C LYS A 103 -0.20 1.67 26.21
N GLU A 104 0.25 2.83 26.71
CA GLU A 104 0.32 3.17 28.14
C GLU A 104 -0.89 3.99 28.59
#